data_AF-A0A939PR25-F1
#
_entry.id   AF-A0A939PR25-F1
#
_cell.length_a   1.000
_cell.length_b   1.000
_cell.length_c   1.000
_cell.angle_alpha   90.00
_cell.angle_beta   90.00
_cell.angle_gamma   90.00
#
_symmetry.space_group_name_H-M   'P 1'
#
loop_
_entity.id
_entity.type
_entity.pdbx_description
1 polymer ?
#
loop_
_entity_poly.entity_id
_entity_poly.type
_entity_poly.pdbx_seq_one_letter_code
_entity_poly.pdbx_strand_id
1 'polypeptide(L)'
;MNDTGLTAALQLAAAQNKPAGGAALDQVFIASGAAAVLTTFLLVFGWGHRTGKINVLARLAALSERGPGRGLPGWAALPSVVALASLLTALLGMYWDISLHISHGRDEGPLANIAHYPILIGLFGIFTAGVLAVTLPKGERPGAAAVRITRDWYAPTGGVLLAGAGFYALLGFPLDDIWHRIFGQDVTLWGPTHLMLIGGAGLSLVAMMILEREGRRAWSGSEGEEPPAAARWIRRGMMAGGLLVGLSVFQAEYDFGVTQFRLVHQPLLIALAAGCALVAARLWVGRGGAIFAVVFYMLVRGGVSLIVGGVIGELWAAVPLYFAEALCVELAALALARRPLALGAVSGVLIGTAGFGAEYGWSHVAMRLPWTTDILVEGMIMAVVGGVAGGLCGAMLAEGLEGRLPRPAISRTLLAVSLAGVAAAIANGLIINVPHGQSATVTLTDTHGDAAHRTANAKIVLSPPGAVDDPAWVTVTGWQGEGLQVQHLIKEGQGVYRTREPMPVHGDWKTLIRIHDGRTLAGVPVYLPNDPAIGAKELPAAQHFTRPVQSEKKILQRELKSGVPGWLWLACSAVVLFCTLVLIISLGWGVSRISRSLPPEGAKRPEPVRPKVPA
;
A
#
# COMPACT_ATOMS: atom_id res chain seq x y z
N MET A 1 7.50 46.01 30.35
CA MET A 1 6.63 44.82 30.19
C MET A 1 7.52 43.69 29.74
N ASN A 2 7.66 42.66 30.56
CA ASN A 2 8.80 41.74 30.53
C ASN A 2 8.73 40.75 29.36
N ASP A 3 9.81 40.68 28.58
CA ASP A 3 10.08 39.66 27.54
C ASP A 3 9.94 38.23 28.07
N THR A 4 10.10 38.01 29.39
CA THR A 4 9.96 36.70 30.01
C THR A 4 8.56 36.10 29.88
N GLY A 5 7.51 36.91 29.77
CA GLY A 5 6.14 36.43 29.60
C GLY A 5 5.86 35.90 28.19
N LEU A 6 6.44 36.52 27.16
CA LEU A 6 6.29 36.11 25.77
C LEU A 6 7.13 34.87 25.47
N THR A 7 8.36 34.81 26.00
CA THR A 7 9.22 33.62 25.89
C THR A 7 8.67 32.44 26.69
N ALA A 8 8.08 32.67 27.87
CA ALA A 8 7.38 31.64 28.62
C ALA A 8 6.10 31.18 27.92
N ALA A 9 5.33 32.09 27.31
CA ALA A 9 4.15 31.73 26.51
C ALA A 9 4.55 30.95 25.23
N LEU A 10 5.66 31.31 24.58
CA LEU A 10 6.24 30.58 23.46
C LEU A 10 6.81 29.22 23.89
N GLN A 11 7.42 29.10 25.07
CA GLN A 11 7.88 27.83 25.64
C GLN A 11 6.71 26.94 26.11
N LEU A 12 5.62 27.50 26.63
CA LEU A 12 4.40 26.77 26.96
C LEU A 12 3.60 26.37 25.71
N ALA A 13 3.65 27.16 24.64
CA ALA A 13 3.11 26.79 23.34
C ALA A 13 3.97 25.71 22.65
N ALA A 14 5.31 25.77 22.79
CA ALA A 14 6.22 24.73 22.33
C ALA A 14 6.17 23.45 23.19
N ALA A 15 5.68 23.55 24.44
CA ALA A 15 5.43 22.41 25.32
C ALA A 15 3.98 21.88 25.22
N GLN A 16 3.33 22.03 24.06
CA GLN A 16 2.21 21.14 23.75
C GLN A 16 2.79 19.74 23.60
N ASN A 17 2.56 18.91 24.63
CA ASN A 17 2.91 17.49 24.58
C ASN A 17 2.31 16.89 23.30
N LYS A 18 3.15 16.28 22.45
CA LYS A 18 2.67 15.58 21.26
C LYS A 18 1.55 14.61 21.68
N PRO A 19 0.40 14.63 21.00
CA PRO A 19 -0.78 13.86 21.38
C PRO A 19 -0.52 12.36 21.37
N ALA A 20 -1.10 11.63 22.32
CA ALA A 20 -0.93 10.18 22.47
C ALA A 20 -2.28 9.46 22.47
N GLY A 21 -2.36 8.36 21.71
CA GLY A 21 -3.58 7.54 21.59
C GLY A 21 -4.40 7.92 20.36
N GLY A 22 -5.73 7.73 20.44
CA GLY A 22 -6.65 8.11 19.37
C GLY A 22 -6.74 9.63 19.19
N ALA A 23 -7.34 10.04 18.07
CA ALA A 23 -7.57 11.41 17.69
C ALA A 23 -8.36 12.20 18.75
N ALA A 24 -8.11 13.50 18.83
CA ALA A 24 -8.91 14.40 19.65
C ALA A 24 -10.41 14.34 19.27
N LEU A 25 -11.31 14.44 20.26
CA LEU A 25 -12.74 14.21 20.04
C LEU A 25 -13.37 15.23 19.09
N ASP A 26 -12.93 16.48 19.14
CA ASP A 26 -13.33 17.55 18.22
C ASP A 26 -12.95 17.20 16.76
N GLN A 27 -11.74 16.67 16.54
CA GLN A 27 -11.31 16.18 15.23
C GLN A 27 -12.20 15.04 14.74
N VAL A 28 -12.55 14.09 15.61
CA VAL A 28 -13.48 13.00 15.29
C VAL A 28 -14.85 13.54 14.92
N PHE A 29 -15.39 14.52 15.66
CA PHE A 29 -16.68 15.12 15.36
C PHE A 29 -16.66 15.89 14.03
N ILE A 30 -15.60 16.66 13.75
CA ILE A 30 -15.45 17.41 12.50
C ILE A 30 -15.35 16.45 11.32
N ALA A 31 -14.47 15.43 11.40
CA ALA A 31 -14.30 14.45 10.35
C ALA A 31 -15.58 13.63 10.10
N SER A 32 -16.27 13.23 11.16
CA SER A 32 -17.55 12.51 11.06
C SER A 32 -18.64 13.40 10.47
N GLY A 33 -18.72 14.67 10.88
CA GLY A 33 -19.64 15.65 10.33
C GLY A 33 -19.38 15.91 8.84
N ALA A 34 -18.12 16.10 8.44
CA ALA A 34 -17.73 16.24 7.05
C ALA A 34 -18.10 15.00 6.22
N ALA A 35 -17.81 13.80 6.72
CA ALA A 35 -18.20 12.55 6.08
C ALA A 35 -19.72 12.41 5.93
N ALA A 36 -20.50 12.80 6.95
CA ALA A 36 -21.96 12.79 6.91
C ALA A 36 -22.52 13.79 5.88
N VAL A 37 -21.95 15.00 5.82
CA VAL A 37 -22.32 16.02 4.82
C VAL A 37 -22.02 15.52 3.42
N LEU A 38 -20.81 15.04 3.16
CA LEU A 38 -20.40 14.50 1.85
C LEU A 38 -21.28 13.31 1.44
N THR A 39 -21.56 12.40 2.37
CA THR A 39 -22.46 11.25 2.12
C THR A 39 -23.88 11.71 1.81
N THR A 40 -24.38 12.72 2.53
CA THR A 40 -25.70 13.31 2.27
C THR A 40 -25.76 13.92 0.87
N PHE A 41 -24.71 14.64 0.45
CA PHE A 41 -24.62 15.13 -0.92
C PHE A 41 -24.67 13.99 -1.94
N LEU A 42 -23.90 12.92 -1.76
CA LEU A 42 -23.96 11.75 -2.66
C LEU A 42 -25.36 11.14 -2.73
N LEU A 43 -26.04 10.99 -1.59
CA LEU A 43 -27.40 10.44 -1.53
C LEU A 43 -28.41 11.36 -2.23
N VAL A 44 -28.35 12.67 -2.00
CA VAL A 44 -29.24 13.66 -2.62
C VAL A 44 -29.05 13.69 -4.14
N PHE A 45 -27.80 13.72 -4.61
CA PHE A 45 -27.50 13.72 -6.05
C PHE A 45 -27.87 12.38 -6.71
N GLY A 46 -27.58 11.26 -6.06
CA GLY A 46 -27.95 9.92 -6.53
C GLY A 46 -29.47 9.74 -6.62
N TRP A 47 -30.21 10.09 -5.56
CA TRP A 47 -31.67 10.07 -5.55
C TRP A 47 -32.27 11.04 -6.56
N GLY A 48 -31.73 12.27 -6.64
CA GLY A 48 -32.17 13.28 -7.60
C GLY A 48 -31.99 12.82 -9.06
N HIS A 49 -30.86 12.20 -9.38
CA HIS A 49 -30.62 11.60 -10.71
C HIS A 49 -31.61 10.46 -11.00
N ARG A 50 -31.74 9.52 -10.06
CA ARG A 50 -32.63 8.35 -10.20
C ARG A 50 -34.10 8.76 -10.35
N THR A 51 -34.54 9.82 -9.67
CA THR A 51 -35.91 10.38 -9.79
C THR A 51 -36.09 11.36 -10.97
N GLY A 52 -35.00 11.79 -11.62
CA GLY A 52 -35.04 12.76 -12.73
C GLY A 52 -35.17 14.21 -12.29
N LYS A 53 -35.04 14.49 -11.00
CA LYS A 53 -35.06 15.85 -10.44
C LYS A 53 -33.74 16.59 -10.63
N ILE A 54 -32.62 15.85 -10.70
CA ILE A 54 -31.27 16.42 -10.89
C ILE A 54 -30.63 15.80 -12.15
N ASN A 55 -30.27 16.65 -13.12
CA ASN A 55 -29.71 16.21 -14.40
C ASN A 55 -28.18 16.39 -14.52
N VAL A 56 -27.53 16.97 -13.50
CA VAL A 56 -26.07 17.23 -13.52
C VAL A 56 -25.27 15.93 -13.68
N LEU A 57 -25.62 14.86 -12.95
CA LEU A 57 -24.91 13.59 -13.05
C LEU A 57 -25.00 12.99 -14.46
N ALA A 58 -26.18 13.07 -15.10
CA ALA A 58 -26.35 12.63 -16.49
C ALA A 58 -25.50 13.46 -17.47
N ARG A 59 -25.40 14.78 -17.28
CA ARG A 59 -24.57 15.66 -18.12
C ARG A 59 -23.08 15.36 -17.96
N LEU A 60 -22.60 15.18 -16.73
CA LEU A 60 -21.22 14.82 -16.45
C LEU A 60 -20.89 13.44 -17.01
N ALA A 61 -21.80 12.48 -16.85
CA ALA A 61 -21.66 11.14 -17.43
C ALA A 61 -21.51 11.22 -18.96
N ALA A 62 -22.38 11.95 -19.65
CA ALA A 62 -22.31 12.17 -21.10
C ALA A 62 -21.03 12.92 -21.55
N LEU A 63 -20.51 13.84 -20.72
CA LEU A 63 -19.24 14.50 -20.99
C LEU A 63 -18.06 13.52 -20.87
N SER A 64 -18.09 12.63 -19.87
CA SER A 64 -17.07 11.62 -19.64
C SER A 64 -17.05 10.51 -20.68
N GLU A 65 -18.12 10.32 -21.46
CA GLU A 65 -18.12 9.43 -22.63
C GLU A 65 -17.24 9.94 -23.78
N ARG A 66 -16.72 11.17 -23.67
CA ARG A 66 -15.80 11.78 -24.64
C ARG A 66 -14.33 11.54 -24.24
N GLY A 67 -13.43 11.71 -25.21
CA GLY A 67 -11.98 11.64 -24.95
C GLY A 67 -11.56 10.29 -24.35
N PRO A 68 -10.89 10.26 -23.18
CA PRO A 68 -10.41 9.02 -22.55
C PRO A 68 -11.50 7.98 -22.20
N GLY A 69 -12.74 8.41 -22.01
CA GLY A 69 -13.87 7.52 -21.69
C GLY A 69 -14.66 7.00 -22.90
N ARG A 70 -14.23 7.33 -24.12
CA ARG A 70 -14.88 6.88 -25.36
C ARG A 70 -14.96 5.35 -25.42
N GLY A 71 -16.10 4.84 -25.88
CA GLY A 71 -16.40 3.40 -25.92
C GLY A 71 -16.85 2.80 -24.59
N LEU A 72 -17.20 3.64 -23.62
CA LEU A 72 -17.85 3.24 -22.38
C LEU A 72 -19.14 4.04 -22.21
N PRO A 73 -20.19 3.46 -21.59
CA PRO A 73 -21.33 4.23 -21.13
C PRO A 73 -20.92 5.12 -19.96
N GLY A 74 -21.65 6.22 -19.74
CA GLY A 74 -21.34 7.22 -18.74
C GLY A 74 -21.28 6.67 -17.31
N TRP A 75 -22.03 5.61 -17.01
CA TRP A 75 -21.97 4.91 -15.72
C TRP A 75 -20.67 4.12 -15.48
N ALA A 76 -19.85 3.90 -16.50
CA ALA A 76 -18.50 3.36 -16.37
C ALA A 76 -17.44 4.45 -16.58
N ALA A 77 -17.66 5.37 -17.54
CA ALA A 77 -16.71 6.40 -17.90
C ALA A 77 -16.46 7.41 -16.78
N LEU A 78 -17.51 8.04 -16.25
CA LEU A 78 -17.38 9.06 -15.21
C LEU A 78 -16.76 8.47 -13.93
N PRO A 79 -17.26 7.34 -13.38
CA PRO A 79 -16.62 6.67 -12.25
C PRO A 79 -15.15 6.33 -12.47
N SER A 80 -14.75 5.89 -13.66
CA SER A 80 -13.35 5.55 -13.94
C SER A 80 -12.44 6.77 -13.84
N VAL A 81 -12.88 7.93 -14.33
CA VAL A 81 -12.13 9.19 -14.24
C VAL A 81 -12.04 9.67 -12.80
N VAL A 82 -13.17 9.65 -12.07
CA VAL A 82 -13.21 10.03 -10.65
C VAL A 82 -12.25 9.13 -9.86
N ALA A 83 -12.36 7.80 -10.01
CA ALA A 83 -11.51 6.86 -9.28
C ALA A 83 -10.01 7.04 -9.60
N LEU A 84 -9.64 7.27 -10.86
CA LEU A 84 -8.25 7.53 -11.24
C LEU A 84 -7.70 8.79 -10.55
N ALA A 85 -8.43 9.91 -10.66
CA ALA A 85 -8.02 11.16 -10.02
C ALA A 85 -7.90 10.99 -8.50
N SER A 86 -8.88 10.35 -7.90
CA SER A 86 -8.93 10.05 -6.47
C SER A 86 -7.78 9.17 -5.99
N LEU A 87 -7.41 8.13 -6.74
CA LEU A 87 -6.27 7.27 -6.41
C LEU A 87 -4.93 8.02 -6.49
N LEU A 88 -4.75 8.88 -7.50
CA LEU A 88 -3.54 9.70 -7.62
C LEU A 88 -3.44 10.72 -6.47
N THR A 89 -4.56 11.36 -6.11
CA THR A 89 -4.62 12.29 -4.97
C THR A 89 -4.36 11.57 -3.64
N ALA A 90 -4.95 10.40 -3.42
CA ALA A 90 -4.71 9.60 -2.21
C ALA A 90 -3.25 9.15 -2.12
N LEU A 91 -2.65 8.71 -3.23
CA LEU A 91 -1.27 8.24 -3.26
C LEU A 91 -0.28 9.36 -2.92
N LEU A 92 -0.49 10.57 -3.49
CA LEU A 92 0.33 11.74 -3.16
C LEU A 92 0.25 12.04 -1.66
N GLY A 93 -0.97 12.12 -1.12
CA GLY A 93 -1.19 12.33 0.30
C GLY A 93 -0.51 11.28 1.16
N MET A 94 -0.65 10.00 0.80
CA MET A 94 -0.08 8.89 1.57
C MET A 94 1.45 8.91 1.65
N TYR A 95 2.16 9.15 0.55
CA TYR A 95 3.63 9.21 0.60
C TYR A 95 4.14 10.46 1.32
N TRP A 96 3.43 11.57 1.18
CA TRP A 96 3.70 12.77 1.97
C TRP A 96 3.48 12.52 3.47
N ASP A 97 2.39 11.87 3.81
CA ASP A 97 2.04 11.53 5.19
C ASP A 97 3.05 10.61 5.85
N ILE A 98 3.44 9.53 5.16
CA ILE A 98 4.49 8.62 5.64
C ILE A 98 5.80 9.39 5.88
N SER A 99 6.17 10.31 4.99
CA SER A 99 7.38 11.11 5.17
C SER A 99 7.31 12.01 6.42
N LEU A 100 6.16 12.65 6.66
CA LEU A 100 5.93 13.49 7.84
C LEU A 100 5.93 12.69 9.15
N HIS A 101 5.34 11.49 9.15
CA HIS A 101 5.36 10.64 10.35
C HIS A 101 6.77 10.13 10.70
N ILE A 102 7.63 9.94 9.70
CA ILE A 102 9.04 9.59 9.92
C ILE A 102 9.81 10.81 10.45
N SER A 103 9.57 12.02 9.91
CA SER A 103 10.34 13.24 10.24
C SER A 103 9.85 13.97 11.50
N HIS A 104 8.55 14.09 11.74
CA HIS A 104 7.95 14.89 12.82
C HIS A 104 7.27 14.05 13.91
N GLY A 105 6.74 12.89 13.53
CA GLY A 105 6.15 11.93 14.46
C GLY A 105 4.64 11.99 14.53
N ARG A 106 4.09 12.23 15.73
CA ARG A 106 2.67 12.00 16.05
C ARG A 106 1.79 13.19 15.71
N ASP A 107 0.60 12.91 15.19
CA ASP A 107 -0.44 13.90 14.90
C ASP A 107 -1.57 13.89 15.94
N GLU A 108 -2.25 15.03 16.10
CA GLU A 108 -3.40 15.18 17.00
C GLU A 108 -4.67 14.49 16.51
N GLY A 109 -4.74 14.28 15.20
CA GLY A 109 -5.85 13.62 14.57
C GLY A 109 -5.85 13.77 13.05
N PRO A 110 -6.90 13.27 12.39
CA PRO A 110 -6.95 13.15 10.94
C PRO A 110 -6.94 14.49 10.18
N LEU A 111 -7.10 15.65 10.83
CA LEU A 111 -7.06 16.96 10.16
C LEU A 111 -5.84 17.80 10.59
N ALA A 112 -4.98 17.28 11.47
CA ALA A 112 -3.82 18.00 11.99
C ALA A 112 -2.67 18.10 10.97
N ASN A 113 -2.61 17.14 10.06
CA ASN A 113 -1.56 17.03 9.04
C ASN A 113 -2.14 17.30 7.66
N ILE A 114 -1.50 18.19 6.91
CA ILE A 114 -1.96 18.64 5.59
C ILE A 114 -1.97 17.50 4.56
N ALA A 115 -1.12 16.49 4.71
CA ALA A 115 -1.07 15.31 3.86
C ALA A 115 -2.31 14.41 4.01
N HIS A 116 -3.02 14.48 5.15
CA HIS A 116 -4.26 13.73 5.35
C HIS A 116 -5.39 14.20 4.43
N TYR A 117 -5.44 15.49 4.04
CA TYR A 117 -6.55 16.01 3.22
C TYR A 117 -6.59 15.34 1.83
N PRO A 118 -5.48 15.25 1.07
CA PRO A 118 -5.46 14.45 -0.16
C PRO A 118 -5.84 12.97 0.06
N ILE A 119 -5.45 12.35 1.17
CA ILE A 119 -5.84 10.96 1.49
C ILE A 119 -7.34 10.87 1.67
N LEU A 120 -7.93 11.69 2.54
CA LEU A 120 -9.37 11.70 2.82
C LEU A 120 -10.20 12.00 1.57
N ILE A 121 -9.80 13.02 0.79
CA ILE A 121 -10.45 13.38 -0.47
C ILE A 121 -10.36 12.22 -1.47
N GLY A 122 -9.18 11.61 -1.60
CA GLY A 122 -8.95 10.51 -2.52
C GLY A 122 -9.74 9.26 -2.13
N LEU A 123 -9.69 8.81 -0.88
CA LEU A 123 -10.45 7.63 -0.46
C LEU A 123 -11.96 7.83 -0.55
N PHE A 124 -12.45 9.01 -0.16
CA PHE A 124 -13.86 9.34 -0.31
C PHE A 124 -14.26 9.42 -1.78
N GLY A 125 -13.37 9.90 -2.64
CA GLY A 125 -13.55 9.93 -4.09
C GLY A 125 -13.61 8.54 -4.73
N ILE A 126 -12.82 7.57 -4.27
CA ILE A 126 -12.92 6.16 -4.73
C ILE A 126 -14.28 5.57 -4.36
N PHE A 127 -14.73 5.76 -3.11
CA PHE A 127 -16.06 5.34 -2.68
C PHE A 127 -17.16 6.01 -3.52
N THR A 128 -17.02 7.32 -3.74
CA THR A 128 -17.91 8.13 -4.59
C THR A 128 -17.98 7.57 -6.00
N ALA A 129 -16.85 7.22 -6.62
CA ALA A 129 -16.82 6.62 -7.95
C ALA A 129 -17.65 5.33 -8.01
N GLY A 130 -17.51 4.46 -7.01
CA GLY A 130 -18.34 3.25 -6.89
C GLY A 130 -19.83 3.56 -6.77
N VAL A 131 -20.20 4.50 -5.90
CA VAL A 131 -21.60 4.94 -5.73
C VAL A 131 -22.16 5.54 -7.02
N LEU A 132 -21.36 6.34 -7.75
CA LEU A 132 -21.74 6.87 -9.06
C LEU A 132 -21.98 5.74 -10.06
N ALA A 133 -21.10 4.74 -10.13
CA ALA A 133 -21.29 3.59 -11.01
C ALA A 133 -22.58 2.80 -10.68
N VAL A 134 -22.93 2.69 -9.41
CA VAL A 134 -24.14 2.01 -8.92
C VAL A 134 -25.42 2.82 -9.22
N THR A 135 -25.35 4.15 -9.19
CA THR A 135 -26.52 5.05 -9.28
C THR A 135 -26.81 5.57 -10.70
N LEU A 136 -25.79 5.70 -11.55
CA LEU A 136 -25.93 6.27 -12.89
C LEU A 136 -26.82 5.49 -13.86
N PRO A 137 -26.77 4.13 -13.94
CA PRO A 137 -27.67 3.39 -14.81
C PRO A 137 -29.13 3.69 -14.43
N LYS A 138 -29.91 4.25 -15.34
CA LYS A 138 -31.29 4.69 -15.08
C LYS A 138 -32.24 4.18 -16.17
N GLY A 139 -33.29 3.47 -15.76
CA GLY A 139 -34.25 2.85 -16.70
C GLY A 139 -33.65 1.72 -17.54
N GLU A 140 -32.44 1.27 -17.21
CA GLU A 140 -31.71 0.25 -17.95
C GLU A 140 -31.07 -0.77 -17.01
N ARG A 141 -30.70 -1.92 -17.58
CA ARG A 141 -29.88 -2.94 -16.92
C ARG A 141 -28.44 -2.81 -17.43
N PRO A 142 -27.44 -2.50 -16.58
CA PRO A 142 -26.05 -2.28 -17.00
C PRO A 142 -25.33 -3.60 -17.30
N GLY A 143 -25.73 -4.25 -18.39
CA GLY A 143 -25.14 -5.48 -18.90
C GLY A 143 -25.65 -6.78 -18.24
N ALA A 144 -25.21 -7.91 -18.81
CA ALA A 144 -25.64 -9.25 -18.38
C ALA A 144 -25.20 -9.59 -16.95
N ALA A 145 -24.02 -9.11 -16.56
CA ALA A 145 -23.43 -9.33 -15.24
C ALA A 145 -24.04 -8.46 -14.13
N ALA A 146 -24.94 -7.51 -14.42
CA ALA A 146 -25.47 -6.58 -13.43
C ALA A 146 -26.01 -7.27 -12.16
N VAL A 147 -25.77 -6.65 -11.01
CA VAL A 147 -26.30 -7.05 -9.69
C VAL A 147 -27.67 -6.40 -9.50
N ARG A 148 -28.65 -7.21 -9.14
CA ARG A 148 -30.01 -6.73 -8.84
C ARG A 148 -30.03 -6.15 -7.42
N ILE A 149 -30.34 -4.87 -7.29
CA ILE A 149 -30.48 -4.17 -5.99
C ILE A 149 -31.94 -4.20 -5.55
N THR A 150 -32.86 -3.81 -6.44
CA THR A 150 -34.31 -3.87 -6.20
C THR A 150 -35.03 -4.50 -7.40
N ARG A 151 -36.35 -4.37 -7.50
CA ARG A 151 -37.08 -4.84 -8.67
C ARG A 151 -36.65 -4.11 -9.96
N ASP A 152 -36.45 -2.80 -9.85
CA ASP A 152 -36.23 -1.88 -10.98
C ASP A 152 -34.86 -1.16 -10.91
N TRP A 153 -33.96 -1.66 -10.07
CA TRP A 153 -32.60 -1.13 -9.95
C TRP A 153 -31.57 -2.24 -10.07
N TYR A 154 -30.72 -2.10 -11.09
CA TYR A 154 -29.59 -2.96 -11.37
C TYR A 154 -28.32 -2.11 -11.40
N ALA A 155 -27.24 -2.63 -10.80
CA ALA A 155 -25.95 -1.97 -10.72
C ALA A 155 -24.86 -2.82 -11.41
N PRO A 156 -23.86 -2.19 -12.05
CA PRO A 156 -22.71 -2.94 -12.58
C PRO A 156 -21.94 -3.59 -11.43
N THR A 157 -21.45 -4.81 -11.66
CA THR A 157 -20.69 -5.57 -10.65
C THR A 157 -19.45 -4.81 -10.21
N GLY A 158 -18.72 -4.23 -11.17
CA GLY A 158 -17.52 -3.44 -10.91
C GLY A 158 -17.81 -2.19 -10.09
N GLY A 159 -18.98 -1.57 -10.28
CA GLY A 159 -19.40 -0.42 -9.47
C GLY A 159 -19.66 -0.78 -8.01
N VAL A 160 -20.34 -1.89 -7.77
CA VAL A 160 -20.58 -2.42 -6.40
C VAL A 160 -19.27 -2.74 -5.71
N LEU A 161 -18.34 -3.39 -6.42
CA LEU A 161 -17.03 -3.76 -5.87
C LEU A 161 -16.14 -2.54 -5.64
N LEU A 162 -16.20 -1.52 -6.50
CA LEU A 162 -15.46 -0.28 -6.35
C LEU A 162 -15.96 0.50 -5.11
N ALA A 163 -17.29 0.55 -4.92
CA ALA A 163 -17.88 1.11 -3.71
C ALA A 163 -17.46 0.33 -2.46
N GLY A 164 -17.47 -1.01 -2.52
CA GLY A 164 -17.02 -1.86 -1.42
C GLY A 164 -15.55 -1.66 -1.06
N ALA A 165 -14.67 -1.56 -2.06
CA ALA A 165 -13.24 -1.32 -1.87
C ALA A 165 -12.96 0.07 -1.27
N GLY A 166 -13.64 1.11 -1.79
CA GLY A 166 -13.55 2.47 -1.24
C GLY A 166 -14.10 2.57 0.19
N PHE A 167 -15.22 1.90 0.47
CA PHE A 167 -15.79 1.82 1.82
C PHE A 167 -14.84 1.12 2.80
N TYR A 168 -14.25 0.00 2.38
CA TYR A 168 -13.26 -0.72 3.19
C TYR A 168 -12.03 0.14 3.48
N ALA A 169 -11.54 0.93 2.52
CA ALA A 169 -10.45 1.87 2.74
C ALA A 169 -10.85 2.98 3.74
N LEU A 170 -12.04 3.57 3.58
CA LEU A 170 -12.56 4.60 4.49
C LEU A 170 -12.78 4.09 5.91
N LEU A 171 -13.23 2.84 6.05
CA LEU A 171 -13.42 2.19 7.36
C LEU A 171 -12.10 2.05 8.13
N GLY A 172 -10.96 2.08 7.43
CA GLY A 172 -9.63 2.12 8.03
C GLY A 172 -9.49 3.23 9.07
N PHE A 173 -9.89 4.48 8.74
CA PHE A 173 -9.73 5.64 9.63
C PHE A 173 -10.41 5.53 11.01
N PRO A 174 -11.74 5.29 11.11
CA PRO A 174 -12.37 5.17 12.42
C PRO A 174 -11.90 3.92 13.18
N LEU A 175 -11.56 2.83 12.47
CA LEU A 175 -11.00 1.65 13.12
C LEU A 175 -9.57 1.89 13.63
N ASP A 176 -8.80 2.73 12.94
CA ASP A 176 -7.45 3.14 13.32
C ASP A 176 -7.47 4.00 14.59
N ASP A 177 -8.41 4.96 14.69
CA ASP A 177 -8.64 5.70 15.93
C ASP A 177 -8.96 4.76 17.11
N ILE A 178 -9.86 3.79 16.89
CA ILE A 178 -10.20 2.78 17.91
C ILE A 178 -8.96 1.95 18.25
N TRP A 179 -8.17 1.54 17.26
CA TRP A 179 -6.94 0.79 17.44
C TRP A 179 -5.95 1.55 18.32
N HIS A 180 -5.72 2.83 18.03
CA HIS A 180 -4.84 3.69 18.80
C HIS A 180 -5.32 3.93 20.23
N ARG A 181 -6.64 4.01 20.46
CA ARG A 181 -7.21 4.08 21.82
C ARG A 181 -6.94 2.81 22.61
N ILE A 182 -7.06 1.64 21.99
CA ILE A 182 -6.89 0.35 22.66
C ILE A 182 -5.41 0.04 22.87
N PHE A 183 -4.59 0.12 21.82
CA PHE A 183 -3.22 -0.42 21.78
C PHE A 183 -2.13 0.64 21.83
N GLY A 184 -2.45 1.92 21.69
CA GLY A 184 -1.46 2.98 21.45
C GLY A 184 -1.22 3.21 19.95
N GLN A 185 -0.53 4.30 19.62
CA GLN A 185 -0.31 4.66 18.23
C GLN A 185 0.62 3.66 17.55
N ASP A 186 0.16 3.16 16.40
CA ASP A 186 0.92 2.24 15.57
C ASP A 186 1.64 3.05 14.50
N VAL A 187 2.96 3.01 14.51
CA VAL A 187 3.81 3.78 13.59
C VAL A 187 4.35 2.91 12.45
N THR A 188 3.95 1.64 12.36
CA THR A 188 4.27 0.80 11.19
C THR A 188 3.19 0.91 10.13
N LEU A 189 3.62 0.98 8.86
CA LEU A 189 2.76 0.88 7.68
C LEU A 189 1.94 -0.42 7.67
N TRP A 190 2.47 -1.48 8.28
CA TRP A 190 1.83 -2.79 8.37
C TRP A 190 0.94 -2.96 9.60
N GLY A 191 0.60 -1.85 10.27
CA GLY A 191 -0.48 -1.80 11.23
C GLY A 191 -1.78 -2.33 10.61
N PRO A 192 -2.59 -3.14 11.31
CA PRO A 192 -3.73 -3.82 10.69
C PRO A 192 -4.71 -2.88 9.98
N THR A 193 -5.01 -1.74 10.57
CA THR A 193 -5.90 -0.70 10.03
C THR A 193 -5.29 0.04 8.83
N HIS A 194 -3.99 0.28 8.81
CA HIS A 194 -3.26 0.82 7.65
C HIS A 194 -3.35 -0.12 6.44
N LEU A 195 -3.23 -1.44 6.67
CA LEU A 195 -3.41 -2.45 5.62
C LEU A 195 -4.83 -2.43 5.02
N MET A 196 -5.85 -2.00 5.78
CA MET A 196 -7.19 -1.79 5.22
C MET A 196 -7.23 -0.61 4.25
N LEU A 197 -6.64 0.50 4.66
CA LEU A 197 -6.59 1.74 3.88
C LEU A 197 -5.85 1.53 2.55
N ILE A 198 -4.65 0.96 2.62
CA ILE A 198 -3.80 0.61 1.46
C ILE A 198 -4.47 -0.47 0.61
N GLY A 199 -4.96 -1.55 1.25
CA GLY A 199 -5.57 -2.68 0.54
C GLY A 199 -6.85 -2.30 -0.19
N GLY A 200 -7.72 -1.49 0.41
CA GLY A 200 -8.95 -1.02 -0.22
C GLY A 200 -8.67 -0.13 -1.43
N ALA A 201 -7.78 0.86 -1.28
CA ALA A 201 -7.39 1.72 -2.39
C ALA A 201 -6.69 0.93 -3.51
N GLY A 202 -5.68 0.11 -3.18
CA GLY A 202 -4.89 -0.64 -4.17
C GLY A 202 -5.72 -1.69 -4.92
N LEU A 203 -6.57 -2.45 -4.21
CA LEU A 203 -7.41 -3.48 -4.82
C LEU A 203 -8.66 -2.93 -5.52
N SER A 204 -9.01 -1.65 -5.31
CA SER A 204 -10.09 -0.99 -6.07
C SER A 204 -9.84 -1.01 -7.59
N LEU A 205 -8.59 -1.12 -8.02
CA LEU A 205 -8.24 -1.23 -9.43
C LEU A 205 -8.69 -2.52 -10.08
N VAL A 206 -8.81 -3.61 -9.33
CA VAL A 206 -9.46 -4.84 -9.83
C VAL A 206 -10.93 -4.56 -10.13
N ALA A 207 -11.62 -3.80 -9.27
CA ALA A 207 -13.00 -3.39 -9.52
C ALA A 207 -13.12 -2.44 -10.72
N MET A 208 -12.17 -1.54 -10.91
CA MET A 208 -12.10 -0.67 -12.10
C MET A 208 -11.89 -1.48 -13.40
N MET A 209 -11.04 -2.51 -13.39
CA MET A 209 -10.88 -3.40 -14.54
C MET A 209 -12.16 -4.19 -14.86
N ILE A 210 -12.89 -4.62 -13.84
CA ILE A 210 -14.21 -5.23 -14.00
C ILE A 210 -15.19 -4.23 -14.63
N LEU A 211 -15.24 -3.00 -14.10
CA LEU A 211 -16.13 -1.93 -14.57
C LEU A 211 -15.82 -1.53 -16.03
N GLU A 212 -14.53 -1.46 -16.40
CA GLU A 212 -14.04 -1.29 -17.77
C GLU A 212 -14.66 -2.33 -18.70
N ARG A 213 -14.54 -3.61 -18.33
CA ARG A 213 -15.02 -4.74 -19.12
C ARG A 213 -16.53 -4.72 -19.26
N GLU A 214 -17.27 -4.47 -18.18
CA GLU A 214 -18.73 -4.37 -18.21
C GLU A 214 -19.18 -3.20 -19.08
N GLY A 215 -18.63 -2.01 -18.85
CA GLY A 215 -18.97 -0.80 -19.58
C GLY A 215 -18.75 -0.98 -21.07
N ARG A 216 -17.58 -1.47 -21.47
CA ARG A 216 -17.25 -1.68 -22.88
C ARG A 216 -18.14 -2.71 -23.56
N ARG A 217 -18.60 -3.74 -22.84
CA ARG A 217 -19.53 -4.75 -23.38
C ARG A 217 -20.98 -4.26 -23.45
N ALA A 218 -21.36 -3.30 -22.60
CA ALA A 218 -22.67 -2.69 -22.59
C ALA A 218 -22.78 -1.49 -23.54
N TRP A 219 -21.66 -0.90 -23.95
CA TRP A 219 -21.63 0.23 -24.86
C TRP A 219 -22.23 -0.14 -26.22
N SER A 220 -23.16 0.70 -26.70
CA SER A 220 -23.95 0.48 -27.91
C SER A 220 -23.91 1.67 -28.88
N GLY A 221 -22.83 2.47 -28.84
CA GLY A 221 -22.63 3.58 -29.77
C GLY A 221 -22.33 3.11 -31.20
N SER A 222 -22.27 4.05 -32.13
CA SER A 222 -22.08 3.75 -33.56
C SER A 222 -20.64 3.31 -33.88
N GLU A 223 -20.41 2.58 -34.98
CA GLU A 223 -19.07 2.10 -35.36
C GLU A 223 -18.04 3.24 -35.52
N GLY A 224 -18.47 4.43 -35.96
CA GLY A 224 -17.61 5.63 -36.04
C GLY A 224 -17.26 6.24 -34.67
N GLU A 225 -17.94 5.82 -33.60
CA GLU A 225 -17.72 6.27 -32.22
C GLU A 225 -16.83 5.31 -31.43
N GLU A 226 -16.40 4.20 -32.01
CA GLU A 226 -15.47 3.29 -31.34
C GLU A 226 -14.17 4.00 -30.95
N PRO A 227 -13.64 3.77 -29.74
CA PRO A 227 -12.35 4.30 -29.35
C PRO A 227 -11.24 3.64 -30.19
N PRO A 228 -10.23 4.39 -30.64
CA PRO A 228 -9.06 3.82 -31.29
C PRO A 228 -8.45 2.71 -30.44
N ALA A 229 -7.92 1.67 -31.09
CA ALA A 229 -7.30 0.54 -30.40
C ALA A 229 -6.20 1.00 -29.41
N ALA A 230 -5.43 2.03 -29.78
CA ALA A 230 -4.42 2.65 -28.93
C ALA A 230 -5.02 3.26 -27.65
N ALA A 231 -6.16 3.96 -27.74
CA ALA A 231 -6.81 4.56 -26.57
C ALA A 231 -7.30 3.48 -25.59
N ARG A 232 -7.88 2.38 -26.10
CA ARG A 232 -8.25 1.22 -25.26
C ARG A 232 -7.03 0.59 -24.61
N TRP A 233 -5.96 0.39 -25.38
CA TRP A 233 -4.71 -0.19 -24.91
C TRP A 233 -4.08 0.65 -23.79
N ILE A 234 -4.00 1.98 -23.97
CA ILE A 234 -3.49 2.92 -22.95
C ILE A 234 -4.34 2.85 -21.68
N ARG A 235 -5.67 2.93 -21.80
CA ARG A 235 -6.58 2.93 -20.65
C ARG A 235 -6.45 1.65 -19.82
N ARG A 236 -6.41 0.48 -20.46
CA ARG A 236 -6.19 -0.79 -19.75
C ARG A 236 -4.78 -0.87 -19.16
N GLY A 237 -3.78 -0.39 -19.89
CA GLY A 237 -2.41 -0.27 -19.43
C GLY A 237 -2.28 0.57 -18.16
N MET A 238 -2.98 1.70 -18.08
CA MET A 238 -3.00 2.57 -16.89
C MET A 238 -3.66 1.88 -15.69
N MET A 239 -4.73 1.10 -15.90
CA MET A 239 -5.33 0.31 -14.82
C MET A 239 -4.38 -0.79 -14.31
N ALA A 240 -3.65 -1.46 -15.21
CA ALA A 240 -2.70 -2.50 -14.84
C ALA A 240 -1.44 -1.94 -14.17
N GLY A 241 -0.90 -0.82 -14.68
CA GLY A 241 0.17 -0.07 -14.03
C GLY A 241 -0.26 0.52 -12.69
N GLY A 242 -1.49 1.00 -12.60
CA GLY A 242 -2.09 1.39 -11.33
C GLY A 242 -2.15 0.23 -10.34
N LEU A 243 -2.49 -0.99 -10.79
CA LEU A 243 -2.54 -2.16 -9.91
C LEU A 243 -1.14 -2.46 -9.36
N LEU A 244 -0.10 -2.30 -10.19
CA LEU A 244 1.29 -2.38 -9.73
C LEU A 244 1.61 -1.29 -8.69
N VAL A 245 1.16 -0.05 -8.91
CA VAL A 245 1.29 1.04 -7.93
C VAL A 245 0.64 0.64 -6.61
N GLY A 246 -0.63 0.23 -6.63
CA GLY A 246 -1.39 -0.13 -5.42
C GLY A 246 -0.78 -1.30 -4.65
N LEU A 247 -0.26 -2.33 -5.34
CA LEU A 247 0.42 -3.46 -4.69
C LEU A 247 1.85 -3.11 -4.22
N SER A 248 2.49 -2.11 -4.83
CA SER A 248 3.82 -1.64 -4.43
C SER A 248 3.79 -0.80 -3.14
N VAL A 249 2.66 -0.15 -2.81
CA VAL A 249 2.54 0.68 -1.59
C VAL A 249 2.83 -0.11 -0.31
N PHE A 250 2.53 -1.40 -0.25
CA PHE A 250 2.84 -2.26 0.91
C PHE A 250 4.34 -2.32 1.25
N GLN A 251 5.20 -1.81 0.37
CA GLN A 251 6.65 -1.81 0.49
C GLN A 251 7.21 -0.47 1.01
N ALA A 252 6.35 0.53 1.30
CA ALA A 252 6.81 1.90 1.54
C ALA A 252 7.82 2.04 2.69
N GLU A 253 7.77 1.22 3.74
CA GLU A 253 8.81 1.30 4.78
C GLU A 253 10.21 0.94 4.28
N TYR A 254 10.31 0.07 3.27
CA TYR A 254 11.58 -0.25 2.63
C TYR A 254 12.04 0.88 1.72
N ASP A 255 11.11 1.51 0.98
CA ASP A 255 11.37 2.69 0.15
C ASP A 255 12.05 3.81 0.96
N PHE A 256 11.60 4.00 2.20
CA PHE A 256 12.15 4.98 3.13
C PHE A 256 13.33 4.47 3.95
N GLY A 257 13.62 3.16 3.98
CA GLY A 257 14.71 2.59 4.78
C GLY A 257 14.41 2.51 6.28
N VAL A 258 13.13 2.47 6.66
CA VAL A 258 12.64 2.44 8.05
C VAL A 258 11.89 1.15 8.40
N THR A 259 11.97 0.13 7.53
CA THR A 259 11.31 -1.17 7.71
C THR A 259 11.52 -1.76 9.10
N GLN A 260 10.45 -2.27 9.70
CA GLN A 260 10.47 -2.99 11.00
C GLN A 260 10.35 -4.50 10.82
N PHE A 261 10.69 -5.00 9.63
CA PHE A 261 10.54 -6.39 9.22
C PHE A 261 11.84 -6.93 8.64
N ARG A 262 11.95 -8.26 8.57
CA ARG A 262 13.11 -8.90 7.96
C ARG A 262 13.24 -8.50 6.49
N LEU A 263 14.47 -8.32 6.04
CA LEU A 263 14.77 -7.86 4.68
C LEU A 263 14.27 -8.82 3.59
N VAL A 264 14.21 -10.13 3.87
CA VAL A 264 13.65 -11.18 2.97
C VAL A 264 12.19 -10.94 2.58
N HIS A 265 11.47 -10.09 3.32
CA HIS A 265 10.07 -9.80 3.08
C HIS A 265 9.88 -8.81 1.92
N GLN A 266 10.82 -7.89 1.64
CA GLN A 266 10.72 -6.99 0.49
C GLN A 266 10.76 -7.73 -0.88
N PRO A 267 11.69 -8.68 -1.13
CA PRO A 267 11.66 -9.52 -2.33
C PRO A 267 10.32 -10.21 -2.59
N LEU A 268 9.68 -10.74 -1.55
CA LEU A 268 8.36 -11.36 -1.63
C LEU A 268 7.32 -10.36 -2.16
N LEU A 269 7.28 -9.15 -1.59
CA LEU A 269 6.29 -8.14 -1.93
C LEU A 269 6.48 -7.61 -3.35
N ILE A 270 7.73 -7.36 -3.76
CA ILE A 270 8.09 -6.97 -5.13
C ILE A 270 7.61 -8.04 -6.11
N ALA A 271 8.01 -9.28 -5.90
CA ALA A 271 7.67 -10.37 -6.82
C ALA A 271 6.16 -10.64 -6.87
N LEU A 272 5.45 -10.53 -5.75
CA LEU A 272 4.00 -10.67 -5.69
C LEU A 272 3.28 -9.57 -6.48
N ALA A 273 3.69 -8.30 -6.29
CA ALA A 273 3.13 -7.15 -7.00
C ALA A 273 3.40 -7.26 -8.51
N ALA A 274 4.65 -7.55 -8.88
CA ALA A 274 5.09 -7.74 -10.26
C ALA A 274 4.34 -8.89 -10.93
N GLY A 275 4.32 -10.07 -10.30
CA GLY A 275 3.64 -11.25 -10.82
C GLY A 275 2.17 -10.98 -11.09
N CYS A 276 1.46 -10.38 -10.13
CA CYS A 276 0.03 -10.09 -10.27
C CYS A 276 -0.24 -9.05 -11.37
N ALA A 277 0.38 -7.87 -11.27
CA ALA A 277 0.05 -6.75 -12.14
C ALA A 277 0.62 -6.92 -13.56
N LEU A 278 1.86 -7.39 -13.71
CA LEU A 278 2.53 -7.45 -15.02
C LEU A 278 2.01 -8.60 -15.88
N VAL A 279 1.70 -9.76 -15.28
CA VAL A 279 1.06 -10.88 -16.00
C VAL A 279 -0.35 -10.48 -16.43
N ALA A 280 -1.12 -9.83 -15.54
CA ALA A 280 -2.43 -9.30 -15.90
C ALA A 280 -2.33 -8.27 -17.03
N ALA A 281 -1.36 -7.35 -16.96
CA ALA A 281 -1.11 -6.34 -17.99
C ALA A 281 -0.83 -6.99 -19.35
N ARG A 282 0.10 -7.94 -19.40
CA ARG A 282 0.45 -8.64 -20.64
C ARG A 282 -0.74 -9.37 -21.25
N LEU A 283 -1.50 -10.10 -20.45
CA LEU A 283 -2.61 -10.93 -20.94
C LEU A 283 -3.86 -10.12 -21.32
N TRP A 284 -4.15 -9.03 -20.61
CA TRP A 284 -5.38 -8.26 -20.79
C TRP A 284 -5.23 -7.03 -21.70
N VAL A 285 -4.06 -6.39 -21.68
CA VAL A 285 -3.71 -5.24 -22.53
C VAL A 285 -3.14 -5.71 -23.86
N GLY A 286 -2.30 -6.76 -23.83
CA GLY A 286 -1.66 -7.35 -25.00
C GLY A 286 -0.17 -7.04 -25.10
N ARG A 287 0.35 -6.93 -26.34
CA ARG A 287 1.79 -6.78 -26.57
C ARG A 287 2.38 -5.50 -25.97
N GLY A 288 3.48 -5.62 -25.21
CA GLY A 288 4.10 -4.51 -24.50
C GLY A 288 3.33 -4.04 -23.26
N GLY A 289 2.24 -4.71 -22.87
CA GLY A 289 1.40 -4.30 -21.74
C GLY A 289 2.15 -4.29 -20.40
N ALA A 290 3.03 -5.27 -20.16
CA ALA A 290 3.81 -5.31 -18.92
C ALA A 290 4.82 -4.16 -18.84
N ILE A 291 5.50 -3.86 -19.95
CA ILE A 291 6.45 -2.73 -20.02
C ILE A 291 5.71 -1.41 -19.80
N PHE A 292 4.55 -1.22 -20.44
CA PHE A 292 3.75 -0.02 -20.24
C PHE A 292 3.29 0.13 -18.78
N ALA A 293 2.89 -0.96 -18.14
CA ALA A 293 2.49 -0.93 -16.73
C ALA A 293 3.64 -0.42 -15.83
N VAL A 294 4.89 -0.84 -16.10
CA VAL A 294 6.09 -0.33 -15.39
C VAL A 294 6.38 1.12 -15.71
N VAL A 295 6.29 1.55 -16.97
CA VAL A 295 6.49 2.96 -17.35
C VAL A 295 5.46 3.85 -16.65
N PHE A 296 4.19 3.45 -16.64
CA PHE A 296 3.14 4.16 -15.93
C PHE A 296 3.40 4.18 -14.41
N TYR A 297 3.80 3.05 -13.84
CA TYR A 297 4.20 2.95 -12.44
C TYR A 297 5.33 3.92 -12.11
N MET A 298 6.40 3.98 -12.90
CA MET A 298 7.53 4.87 -12.67
C MET A 298 7.13 6.34 -12.79
N LEU A 299 6.27 6.67 -13.76
CA LEU A 299 5.73 8.02 -13.90
C LEU A 299 4.92 8.44 -12.66
N VAL A 300 4.10 7.54 -12.12
CA VAL A 300 3.26 7.83 -10.96
C VAL A 300 4.06 7.80 -9.65
N ARG A 301 4.69 6.68 -9.33
CA ARG A 301 5.43 6.49 -8.06
C ARG A 301 6.73 7.29 -8.02
N GLY A 302 7.51 7.28 -9.10
CA GLY A 302 8.69 8.14 -9.21
C GLY A 302 8.32 9.62 -9.25
N GLY A 303 7.20 9.97 -9.91
CA GLY A 303 6.66 11.33 -9.88
C GLY A 303 6.23 11.78 -8.47
N VAL A 304 5.57 10.92 -7.70
CA VAL A 304 5.24 11.21 -6.29
C VAL A 304 6.50 11.37 -5.45
N SER A 305 7.50 10.50 -5.60
CA SER A 305 8.80 10.66 -4.89
C SER A 305 9.48 11.98 -5.25
N LEU A 306 9.45 12.40 -6.52
CA LEU A 306 9.97 13.69 -6.97
C LEU A 306 9.21 14.88 -6.38
N ILE A 307 7.88 14.82 -6.32
CA ILE A 307 7.06 15.88 -5.76
C ILE A 307 7.27 15.99 -4.25
N VAL A 308 7.14 14.88 -3.51
CA VAL A 308 7.27 14.87 -2.05
C VAL A 308 8.70 15.21 -1.64
N GLY A 309 9.68 14.49 -2.19
CA GLY A 309 11.08 14.66 -1.80
C GLY A 309 11.76 15.89 -2.39
N GLY A 310 11.45 16.24 -3.65
CA GLY A 310 12.13 17.31 -4.38
C GLY A 310 11.42 18.66 -4.35
N VAL A 311 10.08 18.68 -4.41
CA VAL A 311 9.29 19.93 -4.51
C VAL A 311 8.78 20.38 -3.16
N ILE A 312 8.19 19.47 -2.38
CA ILE A 312 7.68 19.78 -1.03
C ILE A 312 8.84 19.87 -0.03
N GLY A 313 9.92 19.13 -0.26
CA GLY A 313 11.11 19.13 0.59
C GLY A 313 11.07 18.13 1.75
N GLU A 314 10.20 17.12 1.65
CA GLU A 314 10.09 16.04 2.63
C GLU A 314 11.02 14.87 2.27
N LEU A 315 10.88 13.73 2.95
CA LEU A 315 11.76 12.59 2.74
C LEU A 315 11.59 11.96 1.35
N TRP A 316 12.72 11.67 0.70
CA TRP A 316 12.73 10.89 -0.54
C TRP A 316 12.47 9.40 -0.28
N ALA A 317 11.50 8.84 -1.02
CA ALA A 317 11.19 7.42 -1.09
C ALA A 317 11.82 6.80 -2.35
N ALA A 318 12.70 5.82 -2.17
CA ALA A 318 13.17 5.00 -3.27
C ALA A 318 12.02 4.15 -3.84
N VAL A 319 12.12 3.72 -5.10
CA VAL A 319 11.09 2.87 -5.71
C VAL A 319 11.73 1.64 -6.34
N PRO A 320 11.14 0.43 -6.22
CA PRO A 320 11.54 -0.70 -7.03
C PRO A 320 11.39 -0.39 -8.52
N LEU A 321 12.24 -0.95 -9.38
CA LEU A 321 12.28 -0.63 -10.81
C LEU A 321 11.25 -1.41 -11.64
N TYR A 322 11.03 -2.68 -11.33
CA TYR A 322 10.15 -3.61 -12.04
C TYR A 322 10.45 -3.86 -13.55
N PHE A 323 11.45 -3.21 -14.14
CA PHE A 323 11.74 -3.31 -15.58
C PHE A 323 12.21 -4.70 -16.00
N ALA A 324 13.04 -5.35 -15.18
CA ALA A 324 13.53 -6.71 -15.46
C ALA A 324 12.38 -7.72 -15.38
N GLU A 325 11.48 -7.55 -14.42
CA GLU A 325 10.27 -8.33 -14.22
C GLU A 325 9.33 -8.21 -15.42
N ALA A 326 9.10 -6.99 -15.90
CA ALA A 326 8.28 -6.76 -17.09
C ALA A 326 8.89 -7.41 -18.33
N LEU A 327 10.21 -7.31 -18.50
CA LEU A 327 10.91 -7.98 -19.59
C LEU A 327 10.76 -9.51 -19.49
N CYS A 328 10.90 -10.08 -18.29
CA CYS A 328 10.68 -11.50 -18.05
C CYS A 328 9.26 -11.94 -18.47
N VAL A 329 8.24 -11.16 -18.13
CA VAL A 329 6.84 -11.45 -18.53
C VAL A 329 6.66 -11.37 -20.05
N GLU A 330 7.19 -10.33 -20.70
CA GLU A 330 7.07 -10.16 -22.14
C GLU A 330 7.79 -11.27 -22.92
N LEU A 331 8.98 -11.68 -22.46
CA LEU A 331 9.75 -12.77 -23.05
C LEU A 331 9.07 -14.13 -22.84
N ALA A 332 8.61 -14.44 -21.63
CA ALA A 332 7.86 -15.67 -21.36
C ALA A 332 6.60 -15.76 -22.23
N ALA A 333 5.95 -14.62 -22.50
CA ALA A 333 4.76 -14.55 -23.32
C ALA A 333 5.03 -14.79 -24.82
N LEU A 334 6.28 -14.75 -25.30
CA LEU A 334 6.60 -15.17 -26.67
C LEU A 334 6.29 -16.65 -26.88
N ALA A 335 6.51 -17.48 -25.85
CA ALA A 335 6.25 -18.92 -25.90
C ALA A 335 4.90 -19.33 -25.28
N LEU A 336 4.48 -18.64 -24.21
CA LEU A 336 3.39 -19.11 -23.34
C LEU A 336 2.11 -18.26 -23.37
N ALA A 337 2.01 -17.22 -24.22
CA ALA A 337 0.81 -16.37 -24.27
C ALA A 337 -0.51 -17.14 -24.52
N ARG A 338 -0.45 -18.30 -25.20
CA ARG A 338 -1.60 -19.17 -25.44
C ARG A 338 -1.92 -20.12 -24.28
N ARG A 339 -1.10 -20.14 -23.23
CA ARG A 339 -1.26 -20.95 -22.02
C ARG A 339 -1.20 -20.04 -20.79
N PRO A 340 -2.24 -19.23 -20.52
CA PRO A 340 -2.20 -18.13 -19.54
C PRO A 340 -1.73 -18.53 -18.13
N LEU A 341 -2.19 -19.68 -17.61
CA LEU A 341 -1.75 -20.16 -16.30
C LEU A 341 -0.28 -20.59 -16.29
N ALA A 342 0.20 -21.21 -17.38
CA ALA A 342 1.60 -21.57 -17.51
C ALA A 342 2.47 -20.31 -17.67
N LEU A 343 2.01 -19.31 -18.43
CA LEU A 343 2.64 -18.00 -18.49
C LEU A 343 2.71 -17.38 -17.09
N GLY A 344 1.62 -17.39 -16.31
CA GLY A 344 1.61 -16.85 -14.95
C GLY A 344 2.63 -17.53 -14.04
N ALA A 345 2.66 -18.86 -14.01
CA ALA A 345 3.61 -19.61 -13.18
C ALA A 345 5.07 -19.40 -13.63
N VAL A 346 5.37 -19.49 -14.92
CA VAL A 346 6.74 -19.33 -15.45
C VAL A 346 7.23 -17.90 -15.29
N SER A 347 6.40 -16.90 -15.61
CA SER A 347 6.70 -15.50 -15.33
C SER A 347 6.97 -15.28 -13.84
N GLY A 348 6.18 -15.90 -12.96
CA GLY A 348 6.39 -15.84 -11.52
C GLY A 348 7.75 -16.37 -11.06
N VAL A 349 8.20 -17.50 -11.62
CA VAL A 349 9.55 -18.04 -11.37
C VAL A 349 10.63 -17.10 -11.90
N LEU A 350 10.48 -16.57 -13.13
CA LEU A 350 11.44 -15.64 -13.72
C LEU A 350 11.54 -14.32 -12.93
N ILE A 351 10.42 -13.77 -12.49
CA ILE A 351 10.36 -12.61 -11.60
C ILE A 351 11.07 -12.93 -10.28
N GLY A 352 10.78 -14.07 -9.65
CA GLY A 352 11.40 -14.47 -8.39
C GLY A 352 12.89 -14.82 -8.48
N THR A 353 13.47 -14.92 -9.68
CA THR A 353 14.88 -15.29 -9.90
C THR A 353 15.64 -14.20 -10.64
N ALA A 354 15.38 -14.00 -11.92
CA ALA A 354 16.02 -12.96 -12.72
C ALA A 354 15.59 -11.55 -12.29
N GLY A 355 14.30 -11.36 -11.96
CA GLY A 355 13.81 -10.11 -11.38
C GLY A 355 14.46 -9.82 -10.03
N PHE A 356 14.48 -10.81 -9.13
CA PHE A 356 15.21 -10.73 -7.86
C PHE A 356 16.68 -10.30 -8.03
N GLY A 357 17.41 -10.89 -8.99
CA GLY A 357 18.79 -10.49 -9.27
C GLY A 357 18.94 -9.05 -9.76
N ALA A 358 18.00 -8.54 -10.56
CA ALA A 358 18.00 -7.16 -11.01
C ALA A 358 17.69 -6.17 -9.88
N GLU A 359 16.68 -6.47 -9.07
CA GLU A 359 16.30 -5.65 -7.91
C GLU A 359 17.37 -5.71 -6.80
N TYR A 360 18.10 -6.82 -6.68
CA TYR A 360 19.30 -6.89 -5.84
C TYR A 360 20.31 -5.82 -6.26
N GLY A 361 20.66 -5.75 -7.55
CA GLY A 361 21.57 -4.72 -8.08
C GLY A 361 21.04 -3.30 -7.89
N TRP A 362 19.74 -3.09 -8.11
CA TRP A 362 19.10 -1.80 -7.89
C TRP A 362 19.09 -1.36 -6.43
N SER A 363 18.91 -2.30 -5.50
CA SER A 363 18.89 -2.01 -4.06
C SER A 363 20.18 -1.33 -3.60
N HIS A 364 21.33 -1.73 -4.15
CA HIS A 364 22.64 -1.12 -3.86
C HIS A 364 22.82 0.29 -4.45
N VAL A 365 21.97 0.70 -5.41
CA VAL A 365 22.03 2.03 -6.03
C VAL A 365 21.09 3.00 -5.31
N ALA A 366 19.88 2.57 -4.99
CA ALA A 366 18.81 3.48 -4.56
C ALA A 366 18.31 3.29 -3.12
N MET A 367 18.41 2.08 -2.55
CA MET A 367 17.79 1.77 -1.26
C MET A 367 18.74 2.11 -0.10
N ARG A 368 18.23 2.73 0.96
CA ARG A 368 19.01 3.02 2.19
C ARG A 368 19.48 1.74 2.90
N LEU A 369 18.67 0.69 2.81
CA LEU A 369 18.94 -0.64 3.34
C LEU A 369 19.02 -1.62 2.17
N PRO A 370 20.17 -1.72 1.46
CA PRO A 370 20.32 -2.59 0.31
C PRO A 370 20.24 -4.07 0.71
N TRP A 371 19.89 -4.93 -0.24
CA TRP A 371 19.92 -6.38 -0.05
C TRP A 371 21.36 -6.86 0.08
N THR A 372 21.57 -7.89 0.90
CA THR A 372 22.88 -8.45 1.17
C THR A 372 22.92 -9.94 0.85
N THR A 373 24.11 -10.52 0.92
CA THR A 373 24.35 -11.95 0.73
C THR A 373 23.58 -12.83 1.72
N ASP A 374 23.35 -12.32 2.95
CA ASP A 374 22.58 -12.99 4.02
C ASP A 374 21.19 -13.45 3.54
N ILE A 375 20.54 -12.64 2.70
CA ILE A 375 19.17 -12.92 2.27
C ILE A 375 19.06 -13.59 0.91
N LEU A 376 20.16 -13.93 0.22
CA LEU A 376 20.09 -14.36 -1.18
C LEU A 376 19.22 -15.61 -1.38
N VAL A 377 19.45 -16.66 -0.59
CA VAL A 377 18.73 -17.93 -0.74
C VAL A 377 17.30 -17.80 -0.27
N GLU A 378 17.08 -17.34 0.96
CA GLU A 378 15.73 -17.20 1.53
C GLU A 378 14.92 -16.16 0.78
N GLY A 379 15.51 -15.01 0.46
CA GLY A 379 14.89 -13.92 -0.30
C GLY A 379 14.50 -14.35 -1.71
N MET A 380 15.32 -15.12 -2.42
CA MET A 380 14.97 -15.67 -3.73
C MET A 380 13.81 -16.68 -3.62
N ILE A 381 13.81 -17.58 -2.64
CA ILE A 381 12.69 -18.52 -2.42
C ILE A 381 11.40 -17.74 -2.13
N MET A 382 11.47 -16.74 -1.27
CA MET A 382 10.37 -15.84 -0.93
C MET A 382 9.85 -15.08 -2.17
N ALA A 383 10.75 -14.58 -3.01
CA ALA A 383 10.41 -13.94 -4.28
C ALA A 383 9.77 -14.92 -5.28
N VAL A 384 10.24 -16.16 -5.38
CA VAL A 384 9.61 -17.19 -6.24
C VAL A 384 8.20 -17.53 -5.75
N VAL A 385 7.99 -17.69 -4.44
CA VAL A 385 6.65 -17.92 -3.89
C VAL A 385 5.72 -16.75 -4.19
N GLY A 386 6.17 -15.52 -3.94
CA GLY A 386 5.42 -14.30 -4.27
C GLY A 386 5.12 -14.19 -5.76
N GLY A 387 6.14 -14.36 -6.60
CA GLY A 387 6.05 -14.27 -8.04
C GLY A 387 5.09 -15.29 -8.64
N VAL A 388 5.14 -16.56 -8.22
CA VAL A 388 4.24 -17.61 -8.70
C VAL A 388 2.81 -17.35 -8.23
N ALA A 389 2.61 -17.04 -6.95
CA ALA A 389 1.28 -16.74 -6.41
C ALA A 389 0.65 -15.53 -7.11
N GLY A 390 1.44 -14.44 -7.29
CA GLY A 390 1.06 -13.25 -8.02
C GLY A 390 0.77 -13.55 -9.48
N GLY A 391 1.67 -14.24 -10.18
CA GLY A 391 1.54 -14.59 -11.59
C GLY A 391 0.29 -15.42 -11.90
N LEU A 392 -0.04 -16.38 -11.03
CA LEU A 392 -1.28 -17.15 -11.12
C LEU A 392 -2.52 -16.27 -10.89
N CYS A 393 -2.49 -15.39 -9.89
CA CYS A 393 -3.57 -14.43 -9.64
C CYS A 393 -3.77 -13.46 -10.82
N GLY A 394 -2.68 -12.92 -11.38
CA GLY A 394 -2.70 -12.04 -12.55
C GLY A 394 -3.23 -12.74 -13.80
N ALA A 395 -2.83 -13.99 -14.04
CA ALA A 395 -3.38 -14.80 -15.12
C ALA A 395 -4.87 -15.10 -14.94
N MET A 396 -5.31 -15.46 -13.74
CA MET A 396 -6.73 -15.68 -13.45
C MET A 396 -7.56 -14.41 -13.59
N LEU A 397 -7.02 -13.25 -13.17
CA LEU A 397 -7.67 -11.95 -13.34
C LEU A 397 -7.89 -11.66 -14.83
N ALA A 398 -6.84 -11.75 -15.65
CA ALA A 398 -6.95 -11.50 -17.09
C ALA A 398 -7.89 -12.48 -17.80
N GLU A 399 -7.79 -13.78 -17.50
CA GLU A 399 -8.69 -14.79 -18.09
C GLU A 399 -10.14 -14.58 -17.66
N GLY A 400 -10.37 -14.17 -16.41
CA GLY A 400 -11.71 -13.88 -15.92
C GLY A 400 -12.32 -12.63 -16.55
N LEU A 401 -11.53 -11.57 -16.73
CA LEU A 401 -11.94 -10.38 -17.48
C LEU A 401 -12.26 -10.71 -18.94
N GLU A 402 -11.59 -11.70 -19.52
CA GLU A 402 -11.81 -12.12 -20.90
C GLU A 402 -12.87 -13.21 -21.10
N GLY A 403 -13.55 -13.67 -20.05
CA GLY A 403 -14.60 -14.69 -20.20
C GLY A 403 -14.08 -16.12 -20.33
N ARG A 404 -12.83 -16.37 -19.94
CA ARG A 404 -12.11 -17.64 -20.15
C ARG A 404 -11.59 -18.26 -18.85
N LEU A 405 -12.14 -17.87 -17.70
CA LEU A 405 -11.71 -18.41 -16.42
C LEU A 405 -11.81 -19.95 -16.42
N PRO A 406 -10.83 -20.68 -15.85
CA PRO A 406 -10.91 -22.12 -15.69
C PRO A 406 -12.17 -22.56 -14.93
N ARG A 407 -12.45 -23.88 -14.94
CA ARG A 407 -13.54 -24.45 -14.16
C ARG A 407 -13.45 -24.02 -12.68
N PRO A 408 -14.58 -23.76 -11.99
CA PRO A 408 -14.59 -23.18 -10.64
C PRO A 408 -13.70 -23.89 -9.63
N ALA A 409 -13.60 -25.23 -9.69
CA ALA A 409 -12.72 -26.00 -8.82
C ALA A 409 -11.25 -25.59 -8.98
N ILE A 410 -10.76 -25.46 -10.23
CA ILE A 410 -9.37 -25.05 -10.50
C ILE A 410 -9.14 -23.63 -10.00
N SER A 411 -10.02 -22.68 -10.35
CA SER A 411 -9.84 -21.28 -9.96
C SER A 411 -9.84 -21.08 -8.45
N ARG A 412 -10.73 -21.77 -7.73
CA ARG A 412 -10.78 -21.72 -6.26
C ARG A 412 -9.54 -22.36 -5.63
N THR A 413 -9.11 -23.50 -6.14
CA THR A 413 -7.89 -24.17 -5.66
C THR A 413 -6.66 -23.29 -5.90
N LEU A 414 -6.49 -22.71 -7.09
CA LEU A 414 -5.37 -21.82 -7.38
C LEU A 414 -5.37 -20.59 -6.48
N LEU A 415 -6.53 -19.95 -6.29
CA LEU A 415 -6.65 -18.81 -5.38
C LEU A 415 -6.30 -19.21 -3.94
N ALA A 416 -6.84 -20.33 -3.44
CA ALA A 416 -6.56 -20.81 -2.09
C ALA A 416 -5.08 -21.16 -1.88
N VAL A 417 -4.45 -21.83 -2.84
CA VAL A 417 -3.02 -22.16 -2.81
C VAL A 417 -2.15 -20.90 -2.88
N SER A 418 -2.48 -19.94 -3.75
CA SER A 418 -1.78 -18.65 -3.81
C SER A 418 -1.89 -17.90 -2.48
N LEU A 419 -3.09 -17.82 -1.89
CA LEU A 419 -3.29 -17.15 -0.59
C LEU A 419 -2.55 -17.86 0.54
N ALA A 420 -2.57 -19.19 0.58
CA ALA A 420 -1.84 -19.98 1.58
C ALA A 420 -0.32 -19.80 1.43
N GLY A 421 0.20 -19.81 0.21
CA GLY A 421 1.61 -19.58 -0.07
C GLY A 421 2.07 -18.17 0.33
N VAL A 422 1.28 -17.15 -0.03
CA VAL A 422 1.54 -15.76 0.39
C VAL A 422 1.46 -15.63 1.91
N ALA A 423 0.45 -16.21 2.56
CA ALA A 423 0.32 -16.16 4.02
C ALA A 423 1.50 -16.85 4.73
N ALA A 424 1.95 -18.00 4.24
CA ALA A 424 3.11 -18.70 4.78
C ALA A 424 4.41 -17.89 4.59
N ALA A 425 4.59 -17.27 3.42
CA ALA A 425 5.75 -16.43 3.14
C ALA A 425 5.73 -15.14 3.99
N ILE A 426 4.58 -14.47 4.10
CA ILE A 426 4.40 -13.31 5.01
C ILE A 426 4.74 -13.72 6.44
N ALA A 427 4.18 -14.83 6.94
CA ALA A 427 4.47 -15.33 8.28
C ALA A 427 5.97 -15.58 8.48
N ASN A 428 6.65 -16.20 7.50
CA ASN A 428 8.10 -16.38 7.56
C ASN A 428 8.89 -15.06 7.63
N GLY A 429 8.47 -14.05 6.86
CA GLY A 429 9.08 -12.71 6.90
C GLY A 429 8.86 -11.96 8.21
N LEU A 430 7.75 -12.25 8.91
CA LEU A 430 7.39 -11.62 10.19
C LEU A 430 7.96 -12.34 11.42
N ILE A 431 8.41 -13.60 11.29
CA ILE A 431 9.03 -14.35 12.40
C ILE A 431 10.43 -13.81 12.64
N ILE A 432 10.62 -13.15 13.79
CA ILE A 432 11.90 -12.62 14.25
C ILE A 432 12.35 -13.29 15.55
N ASN A 433 13.66 -13.26 15.80
CA ASN A 433 14.29 -13.62 17.06
C ASN A 433 14.83 -12.35 17.74
N VAL A 434 14.70 -12.28 19.06
CA VAL A 434 15.29 -11.22 19.89
C VAL A 434 16.27 -11.90 20.83
N PRO A 435 17.58 -11.63 20.71
CA PRO A 435 18.58 -12.35 21.48
C PRO A 435 18.46 -12.05 22.98
N HIS A 436 18.71 -13.06 23.80
CA HIS A 436 18.72 -12.94 25.26
C HIS A 436 20.15 -12.79 25.78
N GLY A 437 20.35 -11.94 26.79
CA GLY A 437 21.64 -11.78 27.46
C GLY A 437 22.71 -11.05 26.66
N GLN A 438 22.39 -10.55 25.45
CA GLN A 438 23.28 -9.70 24.67
C GLN A 438 23.18 -8.24 25.11
N SER A 439 24.29 -7.51 25.05
CA SER A 439 24.35 -6.08 25.35
C SER A 439 25.29 -5.35 24.42
N ALA A 440 25.10 -4.04 24.28
CA ALA A 440 26.07 -3.17 23.63
C ALA A 440 26.60 -2.14 24.62
N THR A 441 27.92 -2.05 24.70
CA THR A 441 28.62 -0.94 25.33
C THR A 441 28.88 0.13 24.27
N VAL A 442 28.38 1.34 24.52
CA VAL A 442 28.50 2.47 23.61
C VAL A 442 29.32 3.55 24.29
N THR A 443 30.35 4.01 23.59
CA THR A 443 31.16 5.16 23.98
C THR A 443 31.01 6.22 22.92
N LEU A 444 30.47 7.38 23.30
CA LEU A 444 30.37 8.52 22.41
C LEU A 444 31.77 9.12 22.18
N THR A 445 32.04 9.55 20.97
CA THR A 445 33.26 10.28 20.56
C THR A 445 32.84 11.54 19.82
N ASP A 446 33.75 12.51 19.68
CA ASP A 446 33.56 13.71 18.86
C ASP A 446 32.17 14.36 19.07
N THR A 447 31.85 14.66 20.33
CA THR A 447 30.56 15.30 20.66
C THR A 447 30.63 16.77 20.30
N HIS A 448 29.69 17.21 19.46
CA HIS A 448 29.60 18.57 18.94
C HIS A 448 28.23 19.18 19.26
N GLY A 449 28.17 20.51 19.23
CA GLY A 449 26.94 21.28 19.46
C GLY A 449 26.63 21.50 20.94
N ASP A 450 25.67 22.39 21.18
CA ASP A 450 25.08 22.63 22.49
C ASP A 450 23.97 21.61 22.79
N ALA A 451 23.26 21.77 23.91
CA ALA A 451 22.16 20.88 24.28
C ALA A 451 21.03 20.83 23.23
N ALA A 452 20.85 21.91 22.44
CA ALA A 452 19.80 22.02 21.44
C ALA A 452 20.20 21.40 20.08
N HIS A 453 21.49 21.19 19.82
CA HIS A 453 22.01 20.66 18.54
C HIS A 453 23.04 19.53 18.74
N ARG A 454 22.98 18.83 19.88
CA ARG A 454 24.00 17.86 20.27
C ARG A 454 24.05 16.70 19.27
N THR A 455 25.22 16.51 18.67
CA THR A 455 25.54 15.35 17.83
C THR A 455 26.79 14.66 18.36
N ALA A 456 26.93 13.36 18.10
CA ALA A 456 28.11 12.62 18.52
C ALA A 456 28.41 11.47 17.58
N ASN A 457 29.68 11.13 17.41
CA ASN A 457 30.08 9.82 16.93
C ASN A 457 29.94 8.78 18.05
N ALA A 458 29.96 7.49 17.71
CA ALA A 458 29.99 6.43 18.70
C ALA A 458 30.87 5.26 18.27
N LYS A 459 31.54 4.68 19.26
CA LYS A 459 32.11 3.33 19.23
C LYS A 459 31.17 2.38 19.97
N ILE A 460 30.82 1.28 19.32
CA ILE A 460 29.87 0.27 19.80
C ILE A 460 30.63 -1.05 19.96
N VAL A 461 30.54 -1.66 21.13
CA VAL A 461 31.10 -2.98 21.43
C VAL A 461 29.97 -3.91 21.87
N LEU A 462 29.67 -4.90 21.05
CA LEU A 462 28.67 -5.93 21.35
C LEU A 462 29.27 -7.01 22.25
N SER A 463 28.46 -7.48 23.20
CA SER A 463 28.79 -8.57 24.11
C SER A 463 27.72 -9.66 24.01
N PRO A 464 28.11 -10.93 23.77
CA PRO A 464 29.49 -11.39 23.49
C PRO A 464 30.01 -10.85 22.13
N PRO A 465 31.34 -10.86 21.87
CA PRO A 465 31.90 -10.34 20.61
C PRO A 465 31.34 -11.01 19.35
N GLY A 466 31.01 -12.31 19.43
CA GLY A 466 30.35 -13.07 18.36
C GLY A 466 28.81 -12.96 18.36
N ALA A 467 28.24 -11.91 18.96
CA ALA A 467 26.78 -11.69 18.98
C ALA A 467 26.17 -11.54 17.58
N VAL A 468 26.98 -11.15 16.60
CA VAL A 468 26.62 -10.89 15.21
C VAL A 468 27.80 -11.37 14.34
N ASP A 469 27.52 -12.10 13.27
CA ASP A 469 28.57 -12.68 12.40
C ASP A 469 28.64 -11.97 11.04
N ASP A 470 27.62 -12.18 10.20
CA ASP A 470 27.46 -11.58 8.87
C ASP A 470 26.06 -10.93 8.73
N PRO A 471 25.83 -9.81 9.43
CA PRO A 471 24.52 -9.20 9.48
C PRO A 471 24.13 -8.63 8.11
N ALA A 472 22.85 -8.76 7.77
CA ALA A 472 22.26 -7.95 6.70
C ALA A 472 22.46 -6.45 6.93
N TRP A 473 22.39 -6.00 8.18
CA TRP A 473 22.88 -4.67 8.54
C TRP A 473 23.16 -4.50 10.03
N VAL A 474 24.10 -3.60 10.32
CA VAL A 474 24.19 -2.90 11.61
C VAL A 474 24.16 -1.41 11.32
N THR A 475 23.09 -0.74 11.72
CA THR A 475 22.91 0.68 11.43
C THR A 475 22.72 1.50 12.68
N VAL A 476 23.00 2.79 12.59
CA VAL A 476 22.38 3.79 13.46
C VAL A 476 21.21 4.42 12.70
N THR A 477 20.08 4.59 13.37
CA THR A 477 18.92 5.28 12.84
C THR A 477 18.50 6.39 13.79
N GLY A 478 18.43 7.61 13.27
CA GLY A 478 17.87 8.79 13.92
C GLY A 478 16.60 9.22 13.17
N TRP A 479 15.48 9.47 13.88
CA TRP A 479 14.22 9.92 13.27
C TRP A 479 13.43 10.83 14.22
N GLN A 480 12.35 11.45 13.72
CA GLN A 480 11.43 12.32 14.46
C GLN A 480 11.98 13.65 15.01
N GLY A 481 13.19 14.04 14.62
CA GLY A 481 13.75 15.37 14.88
C GLY A 481 13.81 16.25 13.64
N GLU A 482 12.72 16.31 12.87
CA GLU A 482 12.60 17.01 11.58
C GLU A 482 13.48 16.40 10.47
N GLY A 483 13.67 15.08 10.53
CA GLY A 483 14.43 14.37 9.51
C GLY A 483 14.59 12.87 9.77
N LEU A 484 15.37 12.24 8.88
CA LEU A 484 15.73 10.83 8.95
C LEU A 484 17.23 10.67 8.65
N GLN A 485 17.96 10.03 9.55
CA GLN A 485 19.34 9.61 9.35
C GLN A 485 19.41 8.08 9.47
N VAL A 486 19.83 7.40 8.42
CA VAL A 486 20.10 5.95 8.43
C VAL A 486 21.50 5.72 7.95
N GLN A 487 22.38 5.17 8.80
CA GLN A 487 23.78 4.97 8.46
C GLN A 487 24.28 3.59 8.86
N HIS A 488 24.96 2.93 7.93
CA HIS A 488 25.68 1.69 8.20
C HIS A 488 26.91 1.96 9.05
N LEU A 489 27.05 1.20 10.14
CA LEU A 489 28.23 1.28 10.99
C LEU A 489 29.43 0.63 10.31
N ILE A 490 30.63 1.12 10.61
CA ILE A 490 31.89 0.57 10.11
C ILE A 490 32.37 -0.49 11.10
N LYS A 491 32.49 -1.74 10.64
CA LYS A 491 33.04 -2.85 11.43
C LYS A 491 34.55 -2.64 11.59
N GLU A 492 35.02 -2.51 12.84
CA GLU A 492 36.45 -2.38 13.18
C GLU A 492 37.05 -3.72 13.63
N GLY A 493 36.21 -4.64 14.11
CA GLY A 493 36.60 -5.96 14.61
C GLY A 493 35.37 -6.80 14.94
N GLN A 494 35.58 -8.00 15.48
CA GLN A 494 34.49 -8.89 15.89
C GLN A 494 33.67 -8.22 17.01
N GLY A 495 32.39 -7.93 16.74
CA GLY A 495 31.50 -7.23 17.67
C GLY A 495 31.83 -5.76 17.90
N VAL A 496 32.79 -5.16 17.19
CA VAL A 496 33.21 -3.77 17.37
C VAL A 496 32.88 -2.96 16.13
N TYR A 497 32.12 -1.89 16.32
CA TYR A 497 31.64 -1.00 15.27
C TYR A 497 31.85 0.45 15.64
N ARG A 498 31.89 1.34 14.64
CA ARG A 498 31.81 2.78 14.84
C ARG A 498 30.86 3.47 13.88
N THR A 499 30.37 4.63 14.27
CA THR A 499 29.60 5.50 13.36
C THR A 499 30.49 6.03 12.23
N ARG A 500 29.86 6.29 11.08
CA ARG A 500 30.52 6.93 9.95
C ARG A 500 30.47 8.46 10.08
N GLU A 501 29.33 8.97 10.51
CA GLU A 501 29.08 10.40 10.73
C GLU A 501 28.40 10.60 12.09
N PRO A 502 28.38 11.84 12.62
CA PRO A 502 27.74 12.14 13.89
C PRO A 502 26.23 11.87 13.85
N MET A 503 25.71 11.21 14.88
CA MET A 503 24.27 10.99 15.07
C MET A 503 23.67 12.05 16.01
N PRO A 504 22.42 12.50 15.80
CA PRO A 504 21.74 13.42 16.70
C PRO A 504 21.35 12.71 17.99
N VAL A 505 21.50 13.41 19.11
CA VAL A 505 21.20 12.91 20.46
C VAL A 505 20.59 14.01 21.32
N HIS A 506 19.69 14.80 20.74
CA HIS A 506 19.05 15.98 21.34
C HIS A 506 17.60 16.14 20.90
N GLY A 507 16.87 17.04 21.57
CA GLY A 507 15.54 17.47 21.15
C GLY A 507 14.56 16.30 21.01
N ASP A 508 13.78 16.31 19.93
CA ASP A 508 12.80 15.26 19.64
C ASP A 508 13.37 14.04 18.91
N TRP A 509 14.66 14.07 18.55
CA TRP A 509 15.29 12.95 17.88
C TRP A 509 15.18 11.68 18.72
N LYS A 510 14.82 10.58 18.07
CA LYS A 510 14.98 9.24 18.61
C LYS A 510 16.14 8.60 17.87
N THR A 511 17.10 8.05 18.60
CA THR A 511 18.32 7.47 18.01
C THR A 511 18.57 6.08 18.59
N LEU A 512 18.72 5.09 17.71
CA LEU A 512 19.01 3.71 18.09
C LEU A 512 20.03 3.07 17.15
N ILE A 513 20.75 2.08 17.67
CA ILE A 513 21.51 1.11 16.88
C ILE A 513 20.55 -0.03 16.54
N ARG A 514 20.51 -0.44 15.27
CA ARG A 514 19.69 -1.54 14.75
C ARG A 514 20.57 -2.66 14.25
N ILE A 515 20.13 -3.89 14.49
CA ILE A 515 20.84 -5.12 14.15
C ILE A 515 19.86 -6.03 13.42
N HIS A 516 20.20 -6.43 12.21
CA HIS A 516 19.49 -7.46 11.46
C HIS A 516 20.49 -8.51 10.95
N ASP A 517 20.31 -9.75 11.40
CA ASP A 517 21.18 -10.89 11.12
C ASP A 517 20.30 -12.15 10.98
N GLY A 518 20.01 -12.55 9.74
CA GLY A 518 19.10 -13.64 9.42
C GLY A 518 17.67 -13.46 9.95
N ARG A 519 17.39 -14.05 11.12
CA ARG A 519 16.11 -13.92 11.85
C ARG A 519 16.18 -12.96 13.03
N THR A 520 17.38 -12.58 13.45
CA THR A 520 17.56 -11.60 14.52
C THR A 520 17.19 -10.23 14.00
N LEU A 521 16.21 -9.57 14.64
CA LEU A 521 15.85 -8.19 14.37
C LEU A 521 15.67 -7.47 15.70
N ALA A 522 16.67 -6.67 16.06
CA ALA A 522 16.83 -6.12 17.40
C ALA A 522 17.52 -4.75 17.36
N GLY A 523 17.55 -4.07 18.49
CA GLY A 523 18.23 -2.79 18.60
C GLY A 523 18.63 -2.42 20.01
N VAL A 524 19.44 -1.36 20.09
CA VAL A 524 19.91 -0.75 21.32
C VAL A 524 19.59 0.74 21.26
N PRO A 525 18.75 1.28 22.16
CA PRO A 525 18.45 2.69 22.14
C PRO A 525 19.68 3.49 22.59
N VAL A 526 19.97 4.59 21.89
CA VAL A 526 21.07 5.52 22.20
C VAL A 526 20.52 6.76 22.90
N TYR A 527 19.51 7.40 22.28
CA TYR A 527 18.82 8.56 22.81
C TYR A 527 17.33 8.42 22.56
N LEU A 528 16.51 8.64 23.60
CA LEU A 528 15.06 8.76 23.47
C LEU A 528 14.60 9.95 24.32
N PRO A 529 13.82 10.89 23.77
CA PRO A 529 13.42 12.07 24.51
C PRO A 529 12.43 11.74 25.64
N ASN A 530 12.30 12.63 26.61
CA ASN A 530 11.20 12.57 27.56
C ASN A 530 9.87 12.78 26.83
N ASP A 531 8.89 11.93 27.11
CA ASP A 531 7.58 11.98 26.46
C ASP A 531 6.47 11.78 27.48
N PRO A 532 5.99 12.87 28.12
CA PRO A 532 4.96 12.80 29.14
C PRO A 532 3.64 12.22 28.63
N ALA A 533 3.32 12.39 27.34
CA ALA A 533 2.03 11.97 26.77
C ALA A 533 1.85 10.45 26.78
N ILE A 534 2.96 9.71 26.65
CA ILE A 534 2.99 8.24 26.77
C ILE A 534 3.61 7.77 28.10
N GLY A 535 3.86 8.70 29.03
CA GLY A 535 4.47 8.40 30.33
C GLY A 535 5.92 7.93 30.26
N ALA A 536 6.62 8.15 29.15
CA ALA A 536 7.95 7.62 28.93
C ALA A 536 9.03 8.63 29.32
N LYS A 537 9.99 8.19 30.15
CA LYS A 537 11.11 9.04 30.60
C LYS A 537 12.20 9.12 29.56
N GLU A 538 12.95 10.23 29.59
CA GLU A 538 14.14 10.39 28.77
C GLU A 538 15.12 9.24 29.01
N LEU A 539 15.69 8.75 27.92
CA LEU A 539 16.84 7.89 27.92
C LEU A 539 18.03 8.69 27.35
N PRO A 540 18.85 9.33 28.20
CA PRO A 540 19.88 10.24 27.74
C PRO A 540 21.03 9.50 27.05
N ALA A 541 21.70 10.16 26.11
CA ALA A 541 22.95 9.68 25.52
C ALA A 541 24.14 10.09 26.40
N ALA A 542 24.40 9.30 27.44
CA ALA A 542 25.58 9.47 28.29
C ALA A 542 26.87 9.21 27.49
N GLN A 543 28.00 9.80 27.91
CA GLN A 543 29.29 9.62 27.23
C GLN A 543 29.69 8.15 27.10
N HIS A 544 29.34 7.34 28.09
CA HIS A 544 29.60 5.91 28.13
C HIS A 544 28.42 5.20 28.81
N PHE A 545 27.91 4.13 28.19
CA PHE A 545 26.85 3.31 28.77
C PHE A 545 26.88 1.88 28.23
N THR A 546 26.26 0.97 28.97
CA THR A 546 25.97 -0.40 28.49
C THR A 546 24.48 -0.66 28.60
N ARG A 547 23.87 -1.11 27.51
CA ARG A 547 22.42 -1.39 27.44
C ARG A 547 22.16 -2.76 26.81
N PRO A 548 21.08 -3.45 27.19
CA PRO A 548 20.73 -4.73 26.59
C PRO A 548 20.33 -4.54 25.12
N VAL A 549 20.67 -5.51 24.29
CA VAL A 549 20.04 -5.69 22.98
C VAL A 549 18.62 -6.16 23.22
N GLN A 550 17.65 -5.50 22.61
CA GLN A 550 16.24 -5.79 22.82
C GLN A 550 15.46 -5.71 21.50
N SER A 551 14.18 -6.10 21.54
CA SER A 551 13.29 -5.98 20.38
C SER A 551 13.25 -4.54 19.90
N GLU A 552 13.53 -4.30 18.62
CA GLU A 552 13.43 -2.95 18.05
C GLU A 552 11.98 -2.43 18.08
N LYS A 553 10.97 -3.32 18.05
CA LYS A 553 9.56 -2.96 18.25
C LYS A 553 9.33 -2.16 19.54
N LYS A 554 10.02 -2.51 20.64
CA LYS A 554 9.90 -1.77 21.92
C LYS A 554 10.50 -0.37 21.88
N ILE A 555 11.38 -0.10 20.91
CA ILE A 555 12.08 1.18 20.76
C ILE A 555 11.36 2.03 19.71
N LEU A 556 11.09 1.45 18.54
CA LEU A 556 10.47 2.11 17.39
C LEU A 556 8.98 2.36 17.61
N GLN A 557 8.28 1.47 18.32
CA GLN A 557 6.86 1.59 18.65
C GLN A 557 6.68 1.85 20.14
N ARG A 558 7.42 2.84 20.66
CA ARG A 558 7.41 3.24 22.08
C ARG A 558 6.01 3.71 22.53
N GLU A 559 5.20 4.12 21.57
CA GLU A 559 3.82 4.58 21.70
C GLU A 559 2.82 3.44 21.98
N LEU A 560 3.20 2.18 21.74
CA LEU A 560 2.35 1.03 22.05
C LEU A 560 2.26 0.79 23.56
N LYS A 561 1.05 0.47 24.01
CA LYS A 561 0.74 0.16 25.40
C LYS A 561 1.21 -1.25 25.76
N SER A 562 2.00 -1.37 26.83
CA SER A 562 2.59 -2.62 27.29
C SER A 562 1.67 -3.53 28.13
N GLY A 563 0.48 -3.05 28.51
CA GLY A 563 -0.47 -3.75 29.40
C GLY A 563 -1.68 -4.37 28.71
N VAL A 564 -1.76 -4.39 27.38
CA VAL A 564 -2.94 -4.88 26.66
C VAL A 564 -2.87 -6.40 26.48
N PRO A 565 -3.94 -7.16 26.80
CA PRO A 565 -3.93 -8.62 26.65
C PRO A 565 -3.72 -9.06 25.20
N GLY A 566 -2.84 -10.04 24.98
CA GLY A 566 -2.53 -10.54 23.64
C GLY A 566 -3.72 -11.17 22.89
N TRP A 567 -4.71 -11.73 23.60
CA TRP A 567 -5.93 -12.26 22.97
C TRP A 567 -6.77 -11.14 22.33
N LEU A 568 -6.76 -9.94 22.91
CA LEU A 568 -7.50 -8.80 22.36
C LEU A 568 -6.84 -8.31 21.08
N TRP A 569 -5.50 -8.22 21.06
CA TRP A 569 -4.73 -7.95 19.83
C TRP A 569 -5.06 -8.96 18.74
N LEU A 570 -5.08 -10.26 19.07
CA LEU A 570 -5.42 -11.32 18.14
C LEU A 570 -6.86 -11.18 17.62
N ALA A 571 -7.83 -10.93 18.49
CA ALA A 571 -9.24 -10.79 18.11
C ALA A 571 -9.45 -9.59 17.17
N CYS A 572 -8.92 -8.41 17.50
CA CYS A 572 -9.00 -7.22 16.65
C CYS A 572 -8.28 -7.43 15.31
N SER A 573 -7.10 -8.06 15.33
CA SER A 573 -6.37 -8.42 14.10
C SER A 573 -7.17 -9.41 13.23
N ALA A 574 -7.86 -10.36 13.85
CA ALA A 574 -8.69 -11.33 13.15
C ALA A 574 -9.92 -10.69 12.48
N VAL A 575 -10.51 -9.66 13.09
CA VAL A 575 -11.58 -8.85 12.46
C VAL A 575 -11.06 -8.16 11.22
N VAL A 576 -9.90 -7.52 11.30
CA VAL A 576 -9.26 -6.88 10.13
C VAL A 576 -9.01 -7.91 9.04
N LEU A 577 -8.38 -9.05 9.37
CA LEU A 577 -8.11 -10.14 8.43
C LEU A 577 -9.41 -10.64 7.78
N PHE A 578 -10.48 -10.82 8.54
CA PHE A 578 -11.77 -11.21 8.02
C PHE A 578 -12.29 -10.20 7.00
N CYS A 579 -12.26 -8.90 7.31
CA CYS A 579 -12.65 -7.84 6.38
C CYS A 579 -11.80 -7.84 5.10
N THR A 580 -10.47 -8.02 5.21
CA THR A 580 -9.56 -8.16 4.06
C THR A 580 -9.94 -9.35 3.18
N LEU A 581 -10.21 -10.50 3.79
CA LEU A 581 -10.61 -11.72 3.07
C LEU A 581 -11.96 -11.53 2.39
N VAL A 582 -12.93 -10.87 3.03
CA VAL A 582 -14.22 -10.53 2.41
C VAL A 582 -14.02 -9.66 1.17
N LEU A 583 -13.13 -8.66 1.20
CA LEU A 583 -12.80 -7.85 0.03
C LEU A 583 -12.21 -8.71 -1.10
N ILE A 584 -11.16 -9.50 -0.81
CA ILE A 584 -10.48 -10.35 -1.80
C ILE A 584 -11.46 -11.36 -2.43
N ILE A 585 -12.27 -12.03 -1.60
CA ILE A 585 -13.28 -13.01 -2.05
C ILE A 585 -14.34 -12.31 -2.91
N SER A 586 -14.77 -11.10 -2.53
CA SER A 586 -15.76 -10.33 -3.30
C SER A 586 -15.21 -9.92 -4.68
N LEU A 587 -13.95 -9.51 -4.76
CA LEU A 587 -13.29 -9.21 -6.03
C LEU A 587 -13.17 -10.47 -6.90
N GLY A 588 -12.75 -11.61 -6.31
CA GLY A 588 -12.71 -12.90 -7.01
C GLY A 588 -14.10 -13.36 -7.49
N TRP A 589 -15.14 -13.14 -6.69
CA TRP A 589 -16.53 -13.36 -7.09
C TRP A 589 -16.91 -12.48 -8.28
N GLY A 590 -16.52 -11.21 -8.26
CA GLY A 590 -16.70 -10.27 -9.37
C GLY A 590 -16.10 -10.78 -10.67
N VAL A 591 -14.82 -11.13 -10.65
CA VAL A 591 -14.10 -11.71 -11.79
C VAL A 591 -14.81 -12.97 -12.31
N SER A 592 -15.21 -13.88 -11.43
CA SER A 592 -15.95 -15.10 -11.80
C SER A 592 -17.34 -14.81 -12.38
N ARG A 593 -18.03 -13.79 -11.87
CA ARG A 593 -19.33 -13.34 -12.37
C ARG A 593 -19.22 -12.77 -13.77
N ILE A 594 -18.24 -11.92 -14.02
CA ILE A 594 -17.89 -11.39 -15.34
C ILE A 594 -17.60 -12.51 -16.30
N SER A 595 -16.73 -13.45 -15.90
CA SER A 595 -16.31 -14.51 -16.80
C SER A 595 -17.46 -15.41 -17.27
N ARG A 596 -18.45 -15.64 -16.41
CA ARG A 596 -19.62 -16.48 -16.74
C ARG A 596 -20.69 -15.73 -17.55
N SER A 597 -20.80 -14.42 -17.33
CA SER A 597 -21.89 -13.61 -17.90
C SER A 597 -21.50 -12.95 -19.22
N LEU A 598 -20.20 -12.75 -19.46
CA LEU A 598 -19.67 -12.06 -20.64
C LEU A 598 -18.70 -13.01 -21.37
N PRO A 599 -19.12 -13.63 -22.49
CA PRO A 599 -18.28 -14.59 -23.22
C PRO A 599 -17.05 -13.91 -23.84
N PRO A 600 -16.08 -14.68 -24.37
CA PRO A 600 -14.94 -14.14 -25.12
C PRO A 600 -15.36 -13.29 -26.31
N GLU A 601 -14.50 -12.37 -26.74
CA GLU A 601 -14.73 -11.61 -27.98
C GLU A 601 -14.69 -12.56 -29.18
N GLY A 602 -15.68 -12.45 -30.07
CA GLY A 602 -15.84 -13.33 -31.24
C GLY A 602 -16.64 -14.63 -31.00
N ALA A 603 -17.02 -14.95 -29.77
CA ALA A 603 -17.96 -16.06 -29.52
C ALA A 603 -19.37 -15.68 -30.03
N LYS A 604 -19.97 -16.53 -30.89
CA LYS A 604 -21.35 -16.33 -31.37
C LYS A 604 -22.30 -16.20 -30.17
N ARG A 605 -23.09 -15.12 -30.11
CA ARG A 605 -24.22 -15.04 -29.17
C ARG A 605 -25.12 -16.25 -29.44
N PRO A 606 -25.52 -17.03 -28.43
CA PRO A 606 -26.57 -18.02 -28.64
C PRO A 606 -27.80 -17.29 -29.19
N GLU A 607 -28.36 -17.80 -30.29
CA GLU A 607 -29.58 -17.21 -30.87
C GLU A 607 -30.66 -17.12 -29.80
N PRO A 608 -31.43 -16.02 -29.75
CA PRO A 608 -32.57 -15.94 -28.86
C PRO A 608 -33.50 -17.11 -29.19
N VAL A 609 -33.74 -17.98 -28.20
CA VAL A 609 -34.70 -19.08 -28.30
C VAL A 609 -36.04 -18.45 -28.69
N ARG A 610 -36.46 -18.67 -29.94
CA ARG A 610 -37.78 -18.23 -30.41
C ARG A 610 -38.83 -18.82 -29.47
N PRO A 611 -39.78 -18.03 -28.94
CA PRO A 611 -40.86 -18.58 -28.15
C PRO A 611 -41.58 -19.62 -28.99
N LYS A 612 -41.70 -20.85 -28.46
CA LYS A 612 -42.53 -21.89 -29.07
C LYS A 612 -43.95 -21.32 -29.12
N VAL A 613 -44.46 -21.11 -30.32
CA VAL A 613 -45.89 -20.85 -30.55
C VAL A 613 -46.61 -22.12 -30.08
N PRO A 614 -47.53 -22.03 -29.10
CA PRO A 614 -48.35 -23.17 -28.74
C PRO A 614 -49.20 -23.57 -29.95
N ALA A 615 -49.20 -24.86 -30.26
CA ALA A 615 -49.99 -25.47 -31.33
C ALA A 615 -51.48 -25.51 -30.97
#